data_AF-A0A7Y8J5U9-F1
#
_entry.id   AF-A0A7Y8J5U9-F1
#
_cell.length_a   1.000
_cell.length_b   1.000
_cell.length_c   1.000
_cell.angle_alpha   90.00
_cell.angle_beta   90.00
_cell.angle_gamma   90.00
#
_symmetry.space_group_name_H-M   'P 1'
#
loop_
_entity.id
_entity.type
_entity.pdbx_description
1 polymer ?
#
loop_
_entity_poly.entity_id
_entity_poly.type
_entity_poly.pdbx_seq_one_letter_code
_entity_poly.pdbx_strand_id
1 'polypeptide(L)'
;FPTQTGSLEVTPFELTVPIQIQKQRSGKSIWDDFFGDPFGKSEIYEFNAKSNTVKVEVENLPAGQPDSFKGAVGEYSFDASLNKTETKSNEPLTLNINISGTGNIKLLEMPEVNLPNGFEKYEPKVNEQVNRKGKVSGSKSGEYLFVPRVVGLREIPPIEFSYFDPSKKKYVTLKSEAFKIDIKPADKTVSTEIVGKEDIRQLGDDIRFLKTNFSDIRKKENYLINSTGFLIAGAVPFVLSFVIIGWKRRYDKIHGNVVLLRYQKAQKIAKNRLTTAKKLMDSQNHKEFYTELSTALFGYLEDKLHIPKSEFTIERAADELRKRNITEELIAALKAGAEKCEFVRFAPGAEKSAAMQEMYDEIADVIINLEKNILNKRNA
;
A
#
# COMPACT_ATOMS: atom_id res chain seq x y z
N PHE A 1 -32.86 -0.32 -2.82
CA PHE A 1 -34.22 -0.06 -3.30
C PHE A 1 -34.24 1.31 -3.94
N PRO A 2 -34.87 1.46 -5.11
CA PRO A 2 -34.97 2.76 -5.77
C PRO A 2 -35.81 3.72 -4.91
N THR A 3 -35.35 4.96 -4.80
CA THR A 3 -36.06 6.05 -4.10
C THR A 3 -36.66 7.05 -5.09
N GLN A 4 -36.37 6.90 -6.38
CA GLN A 4 -36.84 7.75 -7.49
C GLN A 4 -37.30 6.86 -8.63
N THR A 5 -38.25 7.36 -9.42
CA THR A 5 -38.79 6.67 -10.60
C THR A 5 -37.98 7.00 -11.85
N GLY A 6 -38.12 6.18 -12.90
CA GLY A 6 -37.41 6.35 -14.16
C GLY A 6 -36.20 5.42 -14.33
N SER A 7 -35.38 5.71 -15.34
CA SER A 7 -34.19 4.91 -15.66
C SER A 7 -33.04 5.28 -14.73
N LEU A 8 -32.76 4.42 -13.75
CA LEU A 8 -31.62 4.56 -12.84
C LEU A 8 -30.45 3.71 -13.32
N GLU A 9 -29.24 4.24 -13.22
CA GLU A 9 -28.02 3.51 -13.53
C GLU A 9 -27.27 3.20 -12.25
N VAL A 10 -26.93 1.92 -12.04
CA VAL A 10 -26.06 1.51 -10.93
C VAL A 10 -24.65 1.94 -11.29
N THR A 11 -24.03 2.73 -10.41
CA THR A 11 -22.66 3.21 -10.59
C THR A 11 -21.73 2.04 -10.90
N PRO A 12 -21.06 2.05 -12.07
CA PRO A 12 -20.13 0.99 -12.41
C PRO A 12 -18.97 0.97 -11.42
N PHE A 13 -18.51 -0.23 -11.09
CA PHE A 13 -17.33 -0.40 -10.27
C PHE A 13 -16.10 -0.07 -11.10
N GLU A 14 -15.27 0.85 -10.62
CA GLU A 14 -14.04 1.27 -11.28
C GLU A 14 -12.83 0.75 -10.50
N LEU A 15 -11.90 0.14 -11.22
CA LEU A 15 -10.65 -0.37 -10.68
C LEU A 15 -9.49 0.14 -11.54
N THR A 16 -8.57 0.86 -10.91
CA THR A 16 -7.30 1.22 -11.53
C THR A 16 -6.36 0.04 -11.43
N VAL A 17 -6.09 -0.60 -12.56
CA VAL A 17 -5.20 -1.75 -12.65
C VAL A 17 -3.89 -1.31 -13.29
N PRO A 18 -2.74 -1.41 -12.60
CA PRO A 18 -1.46 -1.19 -13.22
C PRO A 18 -1.18 -2.35 -14.18
N ILE A 19 -1.19 -2.07 -15.49
CA ILE A 19 -0.81 -3.04 -16.52
C ILE A 19 0.55 -2.67 -17.10
N GLN A 20 1.40 -3.67 -17.24
CA GLN A 20 2.72 -3.49 -17.82
C GLN A 20 2.59 -3.62 -19.35
N ILE A 21 2.69 -2.51 -20.07
CA ILE A 21 2.63 -2.52 -21.54
C ILE A 21 4.04 -2.41 -22.12
N GLN A 22 4.33 -3.24 -23.13
CA GLN A 22 5.53 -3.10 -23.93
C GLN A 22 5.30 -1.98 -24.95
N LYS A 23 6.10 -0.92 -24.86
CA LYS A 23 6.04 0.19 -25.80
C LYS A 23 6.36 -0.33 -27.20
N GLN A 24 5.43 -0.22 -28.16
CA GLN A 24 5.78 -0.45 -29.56
C GLN A 24 6.85 0.57 -29.95
N ARG A 25 7.96 0.07 -30.51
CA ARG A 25 9.11 0.87 -30.96
C ARG A 25 8.65 1.93 -31.97
N SER A 26 8.33 3.12 -31.47
CA SER A 26 8.06 4.29 -32.30
C SER A 26 9.38 4.92 -32.69
N GLY A 27 9.79 4.70 -33.94
CA GLY A 27 10.86 5.46 -34.59
C GLY A 27 12.28 4.94 -34.31
N LYS A 28 12.93 4.45 -35.37
CA LYS A 28 14.33 4.01 -35.43
C LYS A 28 15.28 5.07 -34.82
N SER A 29 15.89 4.76 -33.67
CA SER A 29 17.15 5.37 -33.25
C SER A 29 18.07 4.30 -32.67
N ILE A 30 19.21 4.10 -33.34
CA ILE A 30 20.24 3.09 -32.97
C ILE A 30 20.84 3.41 -31.58
N TRP A 31 20.79 4.68 -31.16
CA TRP A 31 21.26 5.13 -29.85
C TRP A 31 20.35 4.68 -28.69
N ASP A 32 19.04 4.49 -28.93
CA ASP A 32 18.08 4.08 -27.90
C ASP A 32 18.16 2.56 -27.59
N ASP A 33 18.62 1.75 -28.54
CA ASP A 33 18.86 0.30 -28.37
C ASP A 33 20.18 -0.01 -27.63
N PHE A 34 21.15 0.93 -27.63
CA PHE A 34 22.47 0.74 -26.99
C PHE A 34 22.53 1.22 -25.54
N PHE A 35 21.80 2.27 -25.18
CA PHE A 35 21.73 2.82 -23.81
C PHE A 35 20.40 2.52 -23.08
N GLY A 36 19.50 1.76 -23.71
CA GLY A 36 18.25 1.33 -23.10
C GLY A 36 18.43 0.18 -22.11
N ASP A 37 17.55 0.12 -21.10
CA ASP A 37 17.48 -0.95 -20.12
C ASP A 37 17.35 -2.33 -20.83
N PRO A 38 18.26 -3.31 -20.61
CA PRO A 38 18.25 -4.61 -21.29
C PRO A 38 17.01 -5.47 -20.98
N PHE A 39 16.26 -5.12 -19.93
CA PHE A 39 14.93 -5.62 -19.65
C PHE A 39 13.95 -4.58 -20.19
N GLY A 40 13.55 -4.71 -21.46
CA GLY A 40 12.91 -3.66 -22.25
C GLY A 40 11.95 -2.73 -21.51
N LYS A 41 12.00 -1.42 -21.82
CA LYS A 41 11.21 -0.34 -21.21
C LYS A 41 9.72 -0.70 -21.12
N SER A 42 9.33 -1.28 -20.01
CA SER A 42 7.95 -1.58 -19.70
C SER A 42 7.40 -0.41 -18.91
N GLU A 43 6.47 0.32 -19.50
CA GLU A 43 5.79 1.39 -18.79
C GLU A 43 4.60 0.78 -18.04
N ILE A 44 4.47 1.11 -16.76
CA ILE A 44 3.26 0.80 -15.99
C ILE A 44 2.21 1.80 -16.44
N TYR A 45 1.22 1.30 -17.17
CA TYR A 45 0.05 2.07 -17.57
C TYR A 45 -1.08 1.79 -16.60
N GLU A 46 -1.63 2.84 -15.99
CA GLU A 46 -2.80 2.73 -15.11
C GLU A 46 -4.07 2.59 -15.97
N PHE A 47 -4.50 1.36 -16.20
CA PHE A 47 -5.73 1.09 -16.92
C PHE A 47 -6.91 1.18 -15.96
N ASN A 48 -7.79 2.17 -16.17
CA ASN A 48 -9.05 2.28 -15.45
C ASN A 48 -10.07 1.31 -16.03
N ALA A 49 -10.13 0.11 -15.48
CA ALA A 49 -11.16 -0.87 -15.80
C ALA A 49 -12.48 -0.43 -15.18
N LYS A 50 -13.55 -0.41 -15.97
CA LYS A 50 -14.92 -0.15 -15.50
C LYS A 50 -15.76 -1.39 -15.70
N SER A 51 -16.59 -1.74 -14.71
CA SER A 51 -17.59 -2.80 -14.88
C SER A 51 -18.69 -2.38 -15.86
N ASN A 52 -19.52 -3.34 -16.28
CA ASN A 52 -20.76 -3.03 -16.97
C ASN A 52 -21.67 -2.16 -16.09
N THR A 53 -22.33 -1.18 -16.69
CA THR A 53 -23.39 -0.38 -16.05
C THR A 53 -24.69 -1.17 -16.09
N VAL A 54 -25.30 -1.39 -14.93
CA VAL A 54 -26.63 -2.01 -14.84
C VAL A 54 -27.68 -0.90 -14.86
N LYS A 55 -28.55 -0.90 -15.87
CA LYS A 55 -29.70 0.00 -15.93
C LYS A 55 -30.91 -0.66 -15.28
N VAL A 56 -31.58 0.06 -14.41
CA VAL A 56 -32.79 -0.36 -13.69
C VAL A 56 -33.89 0.62 -14.02
N GLU A 57 -34.92 0.15 -14.70
CA GLU A 57 -36.12 0.94 -14.96
C GLU A 57 -37.09 0.81 -13.79
N VAL A 58 -37.40 1.94 -13.15
CA VAL A 58 -38.27 2.00 -11.97
C VAL A 58 -39.63 2.55 -12.40
N GLU A 59 -40.65 1.69 -12.41
CA GLU A 59 -42.03 2.06 -12.71
C GLU A 59 -42.59 3.05 -11.67
N ASN A 60 -43.49 3.93 -12.12
CA ASN A 60 -44.27 4.77 -11.21
C ASN A 60 -45.26 3.93 -10.40
N LEU A 61 -45.49 4.32 -9.15
CA LEU A 61 -46.58 3.74 -8.36
C LEU A 61 -47.93 4.13 -8.96
N PRO A 62 -48.94 3.23 -8.93
CA PRO A 62 -50.26 3.53 -9.48
C PRO A 62 -50.98 4.62 -8.68
N ALA A 63 -51.92 5.33 -9.31
CA ALA A 63 -52.77 6.29 -8.58
C ALA A 63 -53.68 5.57 -7.56
N GLY A 64 -54.15 6.31 -6.54
CA GLY A 64 -55.05 5.78 -5.51
C GLY A 64 -54.33 5.16 -4.31
N GLN A 65 -53.19 5.72 -3.91
CA GLN A 65 -52.50 5.29 -2.69
C GLN A 65 -53.39 5.52 -1.45
N PRO A 66 -53.50 4.54 -0.54
CA PRO A 66 -54.16 4.73 0.75
C PRO A 66 -53.45 5.80 1.60
N ASP A 67 -54.18 6.50 2.48
CA ASP A 67 -53.60 7.51 3.38
C ASP A 67 -52.54 6.92 4.34
N SER A 68 -52.71 5.64 4.70
CA SER A 68 -51.76 4.87 5.51
C SER A 68 -50.52 4.37 4.75
N PHE A 69 -50.41 4.66 3.44
CA PHE A 69 -49.24 4.30 2.65
C PHE A 69 -48.10 5.32 2.83
N LYS A 70 -46.97 4.87 3.38
CA LYS A 70 -45.78 5.69 3.62
C LYS A 70 -44.55 5.18 2.86
N GLY A 71 -44.74 4.65 1.65
CA GLY A 71 -43.64 4.21 0.79
C GLY A 71 -43.10 2.79 1.04
N ALA A 72 -43.85 1.94 1.76
CA ALA A 72 -43.49 0.53 1.94
C ALA A 72 -43.72 -0.27 0.66
N VAL A 73 -42.69 -0.92 0.11
CA VAL A 73 -42.73 -1.67 -1.15
C VAL A 73 -42.14 -3.07 -0.95
N GLY A 74 -42.96 -4.09 -1.17
CA GLY A 74 -42.58 -5.48 -0.94
C GLY A 74 -43.76 -6.37 -0.54
N GLU A 75 -43.49 -7.37 0.27
CA GLU A 75 -44.47 -8.28 0.84
C GLU A 75 -44.30 -8.31 2.35
N TYR A 76 -45.34 -7.93 3.09
CA TYR A 76 -45.28 -7.69 4.52
C TYR A 76 -46.42 -8.37 5.26
N SER A 77 -46.14 -8.75 6.51
CA SER A 77 -47.11 -9.06 7.55
C SER A 77 -47.09 -7.97 8.61
N PHE A 78 -48.24 -7.77 9.25
CA PHE A 78 -48.47 -6.76 10.27
C PHE A 78 -49.14 -7.41 11.47
N ASP A 79 -48.56 -7.20 12.64
CA ASP A 79 -49.09 -7.65 13.92
C ASP A 79 -49.08 -6.48 14.91
N ALA A 80 -50.15 -6.38 15.70
CA ALA A 80 -50.23 -5.41 16.77
C ALA A 80 -50.86 -6.09 18.00
N SER A 81 -50.26 -5.87 19.17
CA SER A 81 -50.69 -6.47 20.43
C SER A 81 -50.58 -5.50 21.59
N LEU A 82 -51.56 -5.54 22.48
CA LEU A 82 -51.60 -4.74 23.70
C LEU A 82 -51.21 -5.61 24.90
N ASN A 83 -50.38 -5.08 25.80
CA ASN A 83 -49.93 -5.83 26.98
C ASN A 83 -51.05 -6.18 27.97
N LYS A 84 -52.05 -5.30 28.12
CA LYS A 84 -53.19 -5.47 29.03
C LYS A 84 -54.44 -4.79 28.46
N THR A 85 -55.60 -5.41 28.62
CA THR A 85 -56.91 -4.84 28.25
C THR A 85 -57.63 -4.17 29.42
N GLU A 86 -57.09 -4.27 30.63
CA GLU A 86 -57.60 -3.65 31.84
C GLU A 86 -56.44 -2.98 32.59
N THR A 87 -56.63 -1.74 33.05
CA THR A 87 -55.61 -1.00 33.78
C THR A 87 -56.23 0.06 34.70
N LYS A 88 -55.44 0.65 35.60
CA LYS A 88 -55.88 1.80 36.41
C LYS A 88 -55.47 3.12 35.76
N SER A 89 -56.17 4.20 36.07
CA SER A 89 -55.71 5.54 35.68
C SER A 89 -54.29 5.81 36.21
N ASN A 90 -53.43 6.42 35.40
CA ASN A 90 -52.00 6.67 35.64
C ASN A 90 -51.07 5.44 35.58
N GLU A 91 -51.60 4.24 35.28
CA GLU A 91 -50.77 3.06 35.04
C GLU A 91 -50.41 2.95 33.54
N PRO A 92 -49.14 2.75 33.18
CA PRO A 92 -48.73 2.71 31.78
C PRO A 92 -49.21 1.44 31.05
N LEU A 93 -49.58 1.62 29.78
CA LEU A 93 -49.89 0.56 28.83
C LEU A 93 -48.88 0.56 27.69
N THR A 94 -48.60 -0.64 27.17
CA THR A 94 -47.64 -0.85 26.08
C THR A 94 -48.34 -1.52 24.92
N LEU A 95 -48.33 -0.86 23.76
CA LEU A 95 -48.75 -1.41 22.48
C LEU A 95 -47.53 -1.78 21.66
N ASN A 96 -47.41 -3.05 21.32
CA ASN A 96 -46.36 -3.56 20.46
C ASN A 96 -46.88 -3.66 19.03
N ILE A 97 -46.17 -3.05 18.11
CA ILE A 97 -46.41 -3.14 16.67
C ILE A 97 -45.22 -3.86 16.05
N ASN A 98 -45.47 -4.87 15.22
CA ASN A 98 -44.44 -5.60 14.51
C ASN A 98 -44.79 -5.71 13.03
N ILE A 99 -43.88 -5.26 12.18
CA ILE A 99 -43.99 -5.38 10.73
C ILE A 99 -42.82 -6.24 10.26
N SER A 100 -43.11 -7.35 9.58
CA SER A 100 -42.08 -8.26 9.10
C SER A 100 -42.32 -8.64 7.64
N GLY A 101 -41.26 -8.95 6.90
CA GLY A 101 -41.43 -9.31 5.50
C GLY A 101 -40.20 -9.13 4.63
N THR A 102 -40.43 -9.04 3.32
CA THR A 102 -39.40 -8.82 2.30
C THR A 102 -39.67 -7.52 1.56
N GLY A 103 -38.65 -6.68 1.39
CA GLY A 103 -38.82 -5.35 0.81
C GLY A 103 -37.89 -4.30 1.40
N ASN A 104 -38.28 -3.03 1.25
CA ASN A 104 -37.51 -1.87 1.72
C ASN A 104 -37.63 -1.61 3.24
N ILE A 105 -37.46 -2.65 4.07
CA ILE A 105 -37.61 -2.62 5.55
C ILE A 105 -36.95 -1.40 6.21
N LYS A 106 -35.73 -1.04 5.79
CA LYS A 106 -35.00 0.10 6.38
C LYS A 106 -35.66 1.46 6.13
N LEU A 107 -36.40 1.58 5.03
CA LEU A 107 -37.12 2.81 4.67
C LEU A 107 -38.57 2.81 5.17
N LEU A 108 -38.98 1.76 5.87
CA LEU A 108 -40.34 1.62 6.37
C LEU A 108 -40.59 2.59 7.52
N GLU A 109 -41.66 3.36 7.44
CA GLU A 109 -42.14 4.19 8.55
C GLU A 109 -43.14 3.41 9.41
N MET A 110 -43.06 3.60 10.72
CA MET A 110 -44.01 2.98 11.64
C MET A 110 -45.40 3.63 11.49
N PRO A 111 -46.49 2.85 11.53
CA PRO A 111 -47.82 3.40 11.39
C PRO A 111 -48.15 4.35 12.55
N GLU A 112 -48.90 5.41 12.23
CA GLU A 112 -49.35 6.37 13.23
C GLU A 112 -50.44 5.74 14.11
N VAL A 113 -50.19 5.72 15.42
CA VAL A 113 -51.18 5.27 16.41
C VAL A 113 -52.00 6.47 16.87
N ASN A 114 -53.27 6.48 16.46
CA ASN A 114 -54.29 7.45 16.89
C ASN A 114 -54.93 6.97 18.20
N LEU A 115 -54.62 7.66 19.30
CA LEU A 115 -55.19 7.35 20.61
C LEU A 115 -56.42 8.22 20.87
N PRO A 116 -57.44 7.71 21.59
CA PRO A 116 -58.57 8.52 22.01
C PRO A 116 -58.14 9.58 23.05
N ASN A 117 -58.97 10.61 23.26
CA ASN A 117 -58.70 11.67 24.23
C ASN A 117 -58.49 11.11 25.65
N GLY A 118 -57.57 11.72 26.39
CA GLY A 118 -57.26 11.35 27.77
C GLY A 118 -56.12 10.35 27.92
N PHE A 119 -55.37 10.07 26.85
CA PHE A 119 -54.10 9.34 26.89
C PHE A 119 -52.93 10.31 26.72
N GLU A 120 -51.90 10.13 27.53
CA GLU A 120 -50.60 10.76 27.33
C GLU A 120 -49.69 9.80 26.57
N LYS A 121 -49.17 10.23 25.42
CA LYS A 121 -48.37 9.42 24.49
C LYS A 121 -46.90 9.75 24.64
N TYR A 122 -46.06 8.72 24.72
CA TYR A 122 -44.60 8.87 24.68
C TYR A 122 -44.06 8.48 23.30
N GLU A 123 -42.81 8.87 23.03
CA GLU A 123 -42.12 8.44 21.82
C GLU A 123 -41.91 6.92 21.82
N PRO A 124 -42.22 6.22 20.72
CA PRO A 124 -42.09 4.77 20.67
C PRO A 124 -40.62 4.36 20.60
N LYS A 125 -40.29 3.25 21.24
CA LYS A 125 -39.00 2.59 21.05
C LYS A 125 -39.06 1.74 19.78
N VAL A 126 -38.25 2.07 18.79
CA VAL A 126 -38.22 1.37 17.51
C VAL A 126 -36.97 0.49 17.42
N ASN A 127 -37.16 -0.77 17.03
CA ASN A 127 -36.08 -1.71 16.74
C ASN A 127 -36.20 -2.22 15.30
N GLU A 128 -35.07 -2.42 14.63
CA GLU A 128 -35.04 -2.93 13.26
C GLU A 128 -34.00 -4.05 13.12
N GLN A 129 -34.40 -5.12 12.43
CA GLN A 129 -33.54 -6.23 12.07
C GLN A 129 -33.62 -6.44 10.57
N VAL A 130 -32.49 -6.27 9.87
CA VAL A 130 -32.44 -6.35 8.40
C VAL A 130 -31.45 -7.42 7.96
N ASN A 131 -31.93 -8.40 7.20
CA ASN A 131 -31.13 -9.38 6.50
C ASN A 131 -30.95 -8.96 5.02
N ARG A 132 -29.70 -8.86 4.58
CA ARG A 132 -29.34 -8.48 3.21
C ARG A 132 -28.79 -9.65 2.37
N LYS A 133 -28.82 -10.88 2.90
CA LYS A 133 -28.39 -12.07 2.15
C LYS A 133 -29.51 -12.48 1.19
N GLY A 134 -29.32 -12.25 -0.10
CA GLY A 134 -30.31 -12.55 -1.14
C GLY A 134 -31.39 -11.46 -1.24
N LYS A 135 -32.67 -11.83 -1.17
CA LYS A 135 -33.76 -10.85 -1.09
C LYS A 135 -33.70 -10.13 0.25
N VAL A 136 -33.74 -8.79 0.24
CA VAL A 136 -33.74 -8.01 1.47
C VAL A 136 -35.01 -8.30 2.26
N SER A 137 -34.83 -8.75 3.49
CA SER A 137 -35.92 -9.13 4.41
C SER A 137 -35.61 -8.67 5.82
N GLY A 138 -36.60 -8.70 6.70
CA GLY A 138 -36.39 -8.26 8.07
C GLY A 138 -37.68 -8.06 8.85
N SER A 139 -37.52 -7.45 10.00
CA SER A 139 -38.61 -6.98 10.86
C SER A 139 -38.30 -5.58 11.40
N LYS A 140 -39.36 -4.82 11.62
CA LYS A 140 -39.33 -3.54 12.31
C LYS A 140 -40.40 -3.60 13.40
N SER A 141 -40.00 -3.44 14.65
CA SER A 141 -40.91 -3.41 15.80
C SER A 141 -40.91 -2.06 16.47
N GLY A 142 -42.09 -1.63 16.92
CA GLY A 142 -42.32 -0.37 17.62
C GLY A 142 -43.07 -0.63 18.92
N GLU A 143 -42.49 -0.20 20.03
CA GLU A 143 -43.08 -0.29 21.36
C GLU A 143 -43.61 1.08 21.76
N TYR A 144 -44.94 1.23 21.82
CA TYR A 144 -45.62 2.48 22.13
C TYR A 144 -46.10 2.47 23.57
N LEU A 145 -45.52 3.35 24.38
CA LEU A 145 -45.95 3.57 25.77
C LEU A 145 -46.96 4.70 25.84
N PHE A 146 -48.09 4.47 26.50
CA PHE A 146 -49.07 5.52 26.80
C PHE A 146 -49.70 5.35 28.17
N VAL A 147 -50.10 6.48 28.77
CA VAL A 147 -50.66 6.54 30.11
C VAL A 147 -52.09 7.08 30.06
N PRO A 148 -53.12 6.31 30.48
CA PRO A 148 -54.49 6.77 30.57
C PRO A 148 -54.68 7.71 31.77
N ARG A 149 -55.24 8.89 31.53
CA ARG A 149 -55.56 9.90 32.55
C ARG A 149 -57.05 9.93 32.92
N VAL A 150 -57.91 9.40 32.06
CA VAL A 150 -59.38 9.44 32.23
C VAL A 150 -59.93 8.02 32.36
N VAL A 151 -60.71 7.79 33.40
CA VAL A 151 -61.37 6.51 33.70
C VAL A 151 -62.48 6.18 32.70
N GLY A 152 -62.82 4.90 32.59
CA GLY A 152 -63.89 4.37 31.74
C GLY A 152 -63.38 3.54 30.57
N LEU A 153 -64.32 2.99 29.80
CA LEU A 153 -64.02 2.20 28.60
C LEU A 153 -63.52 3.11 27.48
N ARG A 154 -62.35 2.78 26.94
CA ARG A 154 -61.72 3.46 25.81
C ARG A 154 -61.40 2.45 24.72
N GLU A 155 -61.44 2.92 23.47
CA GLU A 155 -61.16 2.10 22.31
C GLU A 155 -60.05 2.75 21.48
N ILE A 156 -59.00 1.98 21.20
CA ILE A 156 -57.99 2.33 20.22
C ILE A 156 -58.48 1.79 18.87
N PRO A 157 -58.68 2.66 17.86
CA PRO A 157 -59.14 2.22 16.55
C PRO A 157 -58.12 1.29 15.88
N PRO A 158 -58.56 0.46 14.92
CA PRO A 158 -57.67 -0.37 14.11
C PRO A 158 -56.52 0.46 13.52
N ILE A 159 -55.30 -0.03 13.69
CA ILE A 159 -54.11 0.60 13.14
C ILE A 159 -53.93 0.06 11.73
N GLU A 160 -53.79 0.98 10.77
CA GLU A 160 -53.65 0.62 9.36
C GLU A 160 -52.19 0.71 8.93
N PHE A 161 -51.75 -0.31 8.20
CA PHE A 161 -50.46 -0.35 7.54
C PHE A 161 -50.65 -0.72 6.08
N SER A 162 -50.30 0.19 5.17
CA SER A 162 -50.42 -0.03 3.73
C SER A 162 -49.06 -0.15 3.05
N TYR A 163 -48.94 -1.12 2.15
CA TYR A 163 -47.75 -1.33 1.32
C TYR A 163 -48.14 -1.60 -0.13
N PHE A 164 -47.20 -1.40 -1.06
CA PHE A 164 -47.35 -1.78 -2.46
C PHE A 164 -46.72 -3.14 -2.68
N ASP A 165 -47.51 -4.10 -3.17
CA ASP A 165 -47.06 -5.46 -3.54
C ASP A 165 -46.64 -5.45 -5.02
N PRO A 166 -45.33 -5.53 -5.34
CA PRO A 166 -44.86 -5.50 -6.73
C PRO A 166 -45.30 -6.72 -7.54
N SER A 167 -45.55 -7.85 -6.87
CA SER A 167 -45.99 -9.09 -7.53
C SER A 167 -47.45 -9.00 -7.96
N LYS A 168 -48.29 -8.36 -7.14
CA LYS A 168 -49.72 -8.14 -7.44
C LYS A 168 -49.99 -6.82 -8.16
N LYS A 169 -49.00 -5.93 -8.25
CA LYS A 169 -49.10 -4.56 -8.78
C LYS A 169 -50.23 -3.75 -8.14
N LYS A 170 -50.46 -3.93 -6.84
CA LYS A 170 -51.57 -3.33 -6.09
C LYS A 170 -51.13 -2.91 -4.69
N TYR A 171 -51.83 -1.92 -4.15
CA TYR A 171 -51.74 -1.57 -2.75
C TYR A 171 -52.49 -2.62 -1.90
N VAL A 172 -51.88 -3.01 -0.79
CA VAL A 172 -52.45 -3.90 0.22
C VAL A 172 -52.46 -3.17 1.55
N THR A 173 -53.62 -3.08 2.17
CA THR A 173 -53.81 -2.48 3.49
C THR A 173 -54.06 -3.59 4.51
N LEU A 174 -53.17 -3.71 5.48
CA LEU A 174 -53.33 -4.57 6.65
C LEU A 174 -53.85 -3.73 7.81
N LYS A 175 -54.73 -4.31 8.62
CA LYS A 175 -55.32 -3.64 9.78
C LYS A 175 -55.19 -4.52 11.01
N SER A 176 -54.95 -3.89 12.16
CA SER A 176 -55.04 -4.58 13.45
C SER A 176 -56.51 -4.74 13.86
N GLU A 177 -56.74 -5.50 14.93
CA GLU A 177 -57.99 -5.40 15.66
C GLU A 177 -58.08 -4.05 16.40
N ALA A 178 -59.30 -3.65 16.77
CA ALA A 178 -59.52 -2.52 17.67
C ALA A 178 -59.27 -2.99 19.11
N PHE A 179 -58.56 -2.18 19.90
CA PHE A 179 -58.23 -2.54 21.28
C PHE A 179 -59.16 -1.82 22.26
N LYS A 180 -59.99 -2.58 22.96
CA LYS A 180 -60.84 -2.05 24.04
C LYS A 180 -60.10 -2.15 25.36
N ILE A 181 -60.05 -1.04 26.08
CA ILE A 181 -59.31 -0.87 27.33
C ILE A 181 -60.30 -0.42 28.41
N ASP A 182 -60.43 -1.21 29.47
CA ASP A 182 -61.19 -0.82 30.67
C ASP A 182 -60.26 -0.12 31.67
N ILE A 183 -60.46 1.20 31.87
CA ILE A 183 -59.64 2.01 32.75
C ILE A 183 -60.38 2.23 34.07
N LYS A 184 -59.93 1.53 35.11
CA LYS A 184 -60.46 1.64 36.46
C LYS A 184 -59.90 2.88 37.18
N PRO A 185 -60.64 3.45 38.16
CA PRO A 185 -60.10 4.49 39.02
C PRO A 185 -58.81 4.01 39.70
N ALA A 186 -57.81 4.88 39.78
CA ALA A 186 -56.69 4.66 40.68
C ALA A 186 -57.21 4.54 42.13
N ASP A 187 -56.59 3.67 42.92
CA ASP A 187 -56.87 3.61 44.35
C ASP A 187 -56.55 5.00 44.94
N LYS A 188 -57.49 5.55 45.71
CA LYS A 188 -57.31 6.82 46.44
C LYS A 188 -56.34 6.62 47.61
N THR A 189 -55.11 6.16 47.34
CA THR A 189 -53.99 6.23 48.26
C THR A 189 -52.71 6.04 47.46
N VAL A 190 -52.09 7.13 47.03
CA VAL A 190 -50.63 7.13 46.78
C VAL A 190 -50.10 8.46 47.30
N SER A 191 -49.94 8.51 48.63
CA SER A 191 -48.71 9.03 49.19
C SER A 191 -47.54 8.35 48.51
N THR A 192 -46.49 9.12 48.22
CA THR A 192 -45.20 8.70 47.71
C THR A 192 -44.66 7.48 48.46
N GLU A 193 -45.02 6.27 48.01
CA GLU A 193 -44.42 5.03 48.47
C GLU A 193 -43.72 4.38 47.29
N ILE A 194 -42.40 4.42 47.41
CA ILE A 194 -41.42 3.76 46.59
C ILE A 194 -41.80 2.28 46.53
N VAL A 195 -42.18 1.84 45.34
CA VAL A 195 -42.40 0.43 45.00
C VAL A 195 -41.23 -0.40 45.50
N GLY A 196 -41.58 -1.46 46.23
CA GLY A 196 -40.67 -2.43 46.83
C GLY A 196 -39.64 -2.96 45.84
N LYS A 197 -38.42 -3.04 46.34
CA LYS A 197 -37.14 -3.23 45.65
C LYS A 197 -36.90 -4.65 45.10
N GLU A 198 -37.95 -5.42 44.81
CA GLU A 198 -37.80 -6.82 44.34
C GLU A 198 -38.21 -7.03 42.87
N ASP A 199 -39.21 -6.34 42.33
CA ASP A 199 -39.56 -6.47 40.89
C ASP A 199 -38.69 -5.61 39.95
N ILE A 200 -37.84 -4.75 40.50
CA ILE A 200 -36.83 -3.97 39.74
C ILE A 200 -35.50 -4.75 39.66
N ARG A 201 -35.43 -6.01 40.11
CA ARG A 201 -34.22 -6.84 39.91
C ARG A 201 -34.04 -7.36 38.48
N GLN A 202 -35.09 -7.32 37.64
CA GLN A 202 -34.96 -7.66 36.20
C GLN A 202 -34.77 -6.43 35.29
N LEU A 203 -34.90 -5.22 35.82
CA LEU A 203 -34.57 -3.96 35.14
C LEU A 203 -33.29 -3.31 35.70
N GLY A 204 -32.43 -4.12 36.32
CA GLY A 204 -31.33 -3.68 37.16
C GLY A 204 -29.94 -3.65 36.52
N ASP A 205 -29.81 -3.91 35.21
CA ASP A 205 -28.50 -3.80 34.53
C ASP A 205 -28.32 -2.47 33.77
N ASP A 206 -29.39 -1.72 33.49
CA ASP A 206 -29.32 -0.57 32.55
C ASP A 206 -29.45 0.82 33.21
N ILE A 207 -29.68 0.89 34.52
CA ILE A 207 -29.65 2.17 35.27
C ILE A 207 -28.63 2.04 36.41
N ARG A 208 -27.35 2.10 36.08
CA ARG A 208 -26.28 2.22 37.09
C ARG A 208 -26.34 3.64 37.67
N PHE A 209 -26.48 3.73 38.99
CA PHE A 209 -26.41 4.98 39.73
C PHE A 209 -25.13 5.75 39.35
N LEU A 210 -25.26 7.06 39.08
CA LEU A 210 -24.11 7.92 38.79
C LEU A 210 -23.11 7.78 39.94
N LYS A 211 -21.89 7.36 39.61
CA LYS A 211 -20.83 7.15 40.60
C LYS A 211 -20.48 8.48 41.25
N THR A 212 -20.91 8.69 42.49
CA THR A 212 -20.68 9.92 43.27
C THR A 212 -19.32 9.96 43.97
N ASN A 213 -18.66 8.80 44.07
CA ASN A 213 -17.30 8.68 44.62
C ASN A 213 -16.28 8.49 43.50
N PHE A 214 -15.39 9.47 43.33
CA PHE A 214 -14.29 9.46 42.38
C PHE A 214 -12.95 9.04 43.03
N SER A 215 -12.98 8.42 44.21
CA SER A 215 -11.80 7.88 44.91
C SER A 215 -10.98 6.91 44.06
N ASP A 216 -11.62 6.29 43.07
CA ASP A 216 -11.01 5.29 42.19
C ASP A 216 -10.53 5.92 40.87
N ILE A 217 -10.83 7.20 40.64
CA ILE A 217 -10.33 7.97 39.50
C ILE A 217 -8.98 8.55 39.89
N ARG A 218 -7.90 7.88 39.49
CA ARG A 218 -6.59 8.50 39.47
C ARG A 218 -6.45 9.32 38.19
N LYS A 219 -6.06 10.59 38.34
CA LYS A 219 -5.60 11.40 37.21
C LYS A 219 -4.46 10.60 36.53
N LYS A 220 -4.61 10.28 35.24
CA LYS A 220 -3.57 9.57 34.49
C LYS A 220 -2.42 10.55 34.26
N GLU A 221 -1.52 10.66 35.24
CA GLU A 221 -0.45 11.68 35.23
C GLU A 221 0.73 11.35 34.30
N ASN A 222 0.68 10.21 33.59
CA ASN A 222 1.79 9.81 32.73
C ASN A 222 1.38 9.91 31.27
N TYR A 223 1.64 11.07 30.67
CA TYR A 223 1.77 11.17 29.22
C TYR A 223 2.97 10.30 28.81
N LEU A 224 2.76 9.37 27.87
CA LEU A 224 3.82 8.47 27.37
C LEU A 224 5.05 9.23 26.88
N ILE A 225 4.88 10.50 26.48
CA ILE A 225 5.92 11.41 26.03
C ILE A 225 6.99 11.68 27.11
N ASN A 226 6.63 11.66 28.40
CA ASN A 226 7.55 11.88 29.53
C ASN A 226 8.15 10.58 30.09
N SER A 227 7.81 9.42 29.54
CA SER A 227 8.43 8.16 29.94
C SER A 227 9.86 8.09 29.40
N THR A 228 10.82 7.70 30.24
CA THR A 228 12.21 7.45 29.82
C THR A 228 12.29 6.46 28.66
N GLY A 229 11.38 5.48 28.60
CA GLY A 229 11.28 4.54 27.47
C GLY A 229 10.93 5.20 26.14
N PHE A 230 10.09 6.24 26.12
CA PHE A 230 9.73 6.97 24.91
C PHE A 230 10.89 7.81 24.38
N LEU A 231 11.65 8.47 25.27
CA LEU A 231 12.86 9.20 24.90
C LEU A 231 13.94 8.27 24.31
N ILE A 232 14.12 7.09 24.92
CA ILE A 232 15.05 6.08 24.40
C ILE A 232 14.58 5.57 23.03
N ALA A 233 13.30 5.23 22.88
CA ALA A 233 12.73 4.77 21.61
C ALA A 233 12.85 5.83 20.50
N GLY A 234 12.67 7.10 20.83
CA GLY A 234 12.85 8.23 19.91
C GLY A 234 14.31 8.45 19.49
N ALA A 235 15.28 8.16 20.37
CA ALA A 235 16.71 8.33 20.07
C ALA A 235 17.30 7.21 19.19
N VAL A 236 16.77 5.98 19.27
CA VAL A 236 17.23 4.81 18.50
C VAL A 236 17.35 5.05 16.98
N PRO A 237 16.35 5.59 16.26
CA PRO A 237 16.47 5.81 14.81
C PRO A 237 17.59 6.79 14.44
N PHE A 238 17.85 7.81 15.27
CA PHE A 238 18.95 8.74 15.03
C PHE A 238 20.31 8.07 15.20
N VAL A 239 20.49 7.28 16.27
CA VAL A 239 21.73 6.53 16.50
C VAL A 239 21.99 5.54 15.37
N LEU A 240 20.96 4.79 14.93
CA LEU A 240 21.09 3.87 13.79
C LEU A 240 21.46 4.60 12.49
N SER A 241 20.88 5.78 12.23
CA SER A 241 21.23 6.59 11.07
C SER A 241 22.71 7.02 11.10
N PHE A 242 23.22 7.49 12.25
CA PHE A 242 24.63 7.84 12.41
C PHE A 242 25.57 6.64 12.22
N VAL A 243 25.18 5.45 12.73
CA VAL A 243 25.95 4.21 12.54
C VAL A 243 26.01 3.84 11.06
N ILE A 244 24.88 3.87 10.35
CA ILE A 244 24.83 3.54 8.91
C ILE A 244 25.66 4.52 8.10
N ILE A 245 25.56 5.83 8.39
CA ILE A 245 26.37 6.86 7.71
C ILE A 245 27.85 6.65 7.97
N GLY A 246 28.24 6.36 9.21
CA GLY A 246 29.63 6.05 9.58
C GLY A 246 30.15 4.81 8.85
N TRP A 247 29.32 3.76 8.75
CA TRP A 247 29.69 2.52 8.07
C TRP A 247 29.83 2.70 6.57
N LYS A 248 28.91 3.44 5.93
CA LYS A 248 28.97 3.81 4.52
C LYS A 248 30.22 4.64 4.21
N ARG A 249 30.51 5.67 5.01
CA ARG A 249 31.74 6.47 4.84
C ARG A 249 33.01 5.62 4.94
N ARG A 250 33.00 4.61 5.83
CA ARG A 250 34.14 3.69 5.96
C ARG A 250 34.25 2.75 4.76
N TYR A 251 33.12 2.21 4.29
CA TYR A 251 33.03 1.35 3.11
C TYR A 251 33.52 2.08 1.86
N ASP A 252 33.05 3.31 1.63
CA ASP A 252 33.45 4.14 0.48
C ASP A 252 34.94 4.51 0.55
N LYS A 253 35.49 4.78 1.75
CA LYS A 253 36.92 5.04 1.93
C LYS A 253 37.78 3.81 1.62
N ILE A 254 37.28 2.61 1.90
CA ILE A 254 37.97 1.35 1.60
C ILE A 254 37.90 1.03 0.10
N HIS A 255 36.76 1.30 -0.56
CA HIS A 255 36.56 0.99 -1.98
C HIS A 255 36.97 2.09 -2.97
N GLY A 256 37.10 3.34 -2.54
CA GLY A 256 37.66 4.42 -3.39
C GLY A 256 39.11 4.17 -3.83
N ASN A 257 39.81 3.24 -3.16
CA ASN A 257 41.20 2.89 -3.47
C ASN A 257 41.33 1.79 -4.54
N VAL A 258 40.26 1.31 -5.17
CA VAL A 258 40.35 0.22 -6.17
C VAL A 258 41.11 0.65 -7.43
N VAL A 259 40.93 1.89 -7.90
CA VAL A 259 41.64 2.42 -9.08
C VAL A 259 43.14 2.58 -8.79
N LEU A 260 43.49 3.12 -7.62
CA LEU A 260 44.89 3.30 -7.20
C LEU A 260 45.56 1.94 -6.92
N LEU A 261 44.84 1.01 -6.29
CA LEU A 261 45.30 -0.37 -6.09
C LEU A 261 45.51 -1.12 -7.43
N ARG A 262 44.66 -0.91 -8.44
CA ARG A 262 44.86 -1.47 -9.79
C ARG A 262 46.16 -0.94 -10.42
N TYR A 263 46.41 0.37 -10.33
CA TYR A 263 47.66 0.96 -10.83
C TYR A 263 48.91 0.44 -10.12
N GLN A 264 48.89 0.32 -8.80
CA GLN A 264 50.03 -0.24 -8.04
C GLN A 264 50.24 -1.74 -8.32
N LYS A 265 49.15 -2.49 -8.51
CA LYS A 265 49.22 -3.91 -8.90
C LYS A 265 49.81 -4.08 -10.30
N ALA A 266 49.44 -3.25 -11.27
CA ALA A 266 49.97 -3.30 -12.64
C ALA A 266 51.51 -3.20 -12.66
N GLN A 267 52.07 -2.25 -11.92
CA GLN A 267 53.52 -2.08 -11.80
C GLN A 267 54.19 -3.29 -11.14
N LYS A 268 53.60 -3.82 -10.07
CA LYS A 268 54.13 -4.99 -9.37
C LYS A 268 54.12 -6.24 -10.26
N ILE A 269 53.05 -6.44 -11.04
CA ILE A 269 52.93 -7.56 -11.99
C ILE A 269 53.96 -7.42 -13.11
N ALA A 270 54.11 -6.22 -13.71
CA ALA A 270 55.11 -5.96 -14.74
C ALA A 270 56.54 -6.20 -14.23
N LYS A 271 56.88 -5.69 -13.03
CA LYS A 271 58.19 -5.93 -12.40
C LYS A 271 58.46 -7.42 -12.16
N ASN A 272 57.46 -8.14 -11.64
CA ASN A 272 57.59 -9.58 -11.42
C ASN A 272 57.84 -10.32 -12.75
N ARG A 273 57.10 -9.97 -13.82
CA ARG A 273 57.30 -10.57 -15.15
C ARG A 273 58.65 -10.22 -15.78
N LEU A 274 59.15 -9.00 -15.59
CA LEU A 274 60.50 -8.63 -16.03
C LEU A 274 61.57 -9.43 -15.28
N THR A 275 61.40 -9.68 -13.98
CA THR A 275 62.33 -10.53 -13.23
C THR A 275 62.26 -12.01 -13.64
N THR A 276 61.11 -12.53 -14.03
CA THR A 276 61.01 -13.88 -14.63
C THR A 276 61.62 -13.93 -16.01
N ALA A 277 61.41 -12.90 -16.85
CA ALA A 277 62.08 -12.78 -18.14
C ALA A 277 63.61 -12.78 -17.97
N LYS A 278 64.15 -12.00 -17.02
CA LYS A 278 65.58 -12.00 -16.71
C LYS A 278 66.12 -13.40 -16.33
N LYS A 279 65.38 -14.16 -15.51
CA LYS A 279 65.75 -15.55 -15.16
C LYS A 279 65.71 -16.50 -16.35
N LEU A 280 64.74 -16.33 -17.26
CA LEU A 280 64.59 -17.15 -18.46
C LEU A 280 65.70 -16.86 -19.49
N MET A 281 66.17 -15.61 -19.53
CA MET A 281 67.35 -15.21 -20.29
C MET A 281 68.62 -15.90 -19.76
N ASP A 282 68.83 -15.90 -18.44
CA ASP A 282 69.95 -16.63 -17.81
C ASP A 282 69.89 -18.15 -18.06
N SER A 283 68.68 -18.69 -18.30
CA SER A 283 68.41 -20.11 -18.55
C SER A 283 68.40 -20.51 -20.04
N GLN A 284 68.78 -19.59 -20.95
CA GLN A 284 68.81 -19.77 -22.43
C GLN A 284 67.48 -20.21 -23.07
N ASN A 285 66.33 -19.95 -22.43
CA ASN A 285 65.03 -20.29 -23.00
C ASN A 285 64.45 -19.12 -23.82
N HIS A 286 64.90 -19.02 -25.09
CA HIS A 286 64.62 -17.86 -25.95
C HIS A 286 63.12 -17.62 -26.18
N LYS A 287 62.34 -18.67 -26.43
CA LYS A 287 60.92 -18.54 -26.79
C LYS A 287 60.06 -18.05 -25.62
N GLU A 288 60.31 -18.57 -24.42
CA GLU A 288 59.59 -18.19 -23.22
C GLU A 288 59.97 -16.78 -22.75
N PHE A 289 61.24 -16.39 -22.93
CA PHE A 289 61.70 -15.04 -22.65
C PHE A 289 60.88 -13.97 -23.40
N TYR A 290 60.77 -14.09 -24.72
CA TYR A 290 60.03 -13.11 -25.54
C TYR A 290 58.52 -13.13 -25.26
N THR A 291 57.98 -14.30 -24.88
CA THR A 291 56.56 -14.42 -24.50
C THR A 291 56.28 -13.69 -23.19
N GLU A 292 57.14 -13.83 -22.17
CA GLU A 292 56.98 -13.10 -20.92
C GLU A 292 57.27 -11.60 -21.07
N LEU A 293 58.24 -11.22 -21.91
CA LEU A 293 58.57 -9.82 -22.18
C LEU A 293 57.41 -9.07 -22.87
N SER A 294 56.81 -9.66 -23.90
CA SER A 294 55.62 -9.10 -24.56
C SER A 294 54.43 -9.04 -23.61
N THR A 295 54.21 -10.08 -22.80
CA THR A 295 53.10 -10.10 -21.83
C THR A 295 53.31 -9.07 -20.70
N ALA A 296 54.56 -8.79 -20.31
CA ALA A 296 54.89 -7.75 -19.34
C ALA A 296 54.57 -6.35 -19.88
N LEU A 297 54.93 -6.07 -21.15
CA LEU A 297 54.70 -4.77 -21.78
C LEU A 297 53.21 -4.52 -22.05
N PHE A 298 52.53 -5.46 -22.74
CA PHE A 298 51.12 -5.29 -23.09
C PHE A 298 50.22 -5.35 -21.85
N GLY A 299 50.48 -6.27 -20.92
CA GLY A 299 49.74 -6.33 -19.66
C GLY A 299 49.91 -5.06 -18.80
N TYR A 300 51.10 -4.43 -18.81
CA TYR A 300 51.30 -3.14 -18.16
C TYR A 300 50.44 -2.04 -18.80
N LEU A 301 50.44 -1.95 -20.14
CA LEU A 301 49.67 -0.94 -20.86
C LEU A 301 48.15 -1.13 -20.70
N GLU A 302 47.66 -2.37 -20.78
CA GLU A 302 46.25 -2.72 -20.55
C GLU A 302 45.77 -2.22 -19.17
N ASP A 303 46.48 -2.61 -18.11
CA ASP A 303 46.10 -2.29 -16.73
C ASP A 303 46.31 -0.80 -16.39
N LYS A 304 47.32 -0.15 -16.97
CA LYS A 304 47.65 1.27 -16.69
C LYS A 304 46.81 2.25 -17.52
N LEU A 305 46.39 1.86 -18.72
CA LEU A 305 45.53 2.67 -19.59
C LEU A 305 44.04 2.33 -19.43
N HIS A 306 43.72 1.26 -18.68
CA HIS A 306 42.35 0.79 -18.46
C HIS A 306 41.65 0.37 -19.76
N ILE A 307 42.43 -0.22 -20.67
CA ILE A 307 41.94 -0.69 -21.97
C ILE A 307 41.58 -2.17 -21.84
N PRO A 308 40.33 -2.59 -22.11
CA PRO A 308 39.97 -4.00 -22.15
C PRO A 308 40.80 -4.75 -23.21
N LYS A 309 41.19 -6.01 -22.93
CA LYS A 309 41.96 -6.86 -23.85
C LYS A 309 41.39 -6.95 -25.27
N SER A 310 40.08 -6.88 -25.40
CA SER A 310 39.36 -6.92 -26.69
C SER A 310 39.56 -5.67 -27.55
N GLU A 311 39.95 -4.55 -26.95
CA GLU A 311 40.10 -3.24 -27.61
C GLU A 311 41.56 -2.78 -27.65
N PHE A 312 42.48 -3.61 -27.15
CA PHE A 312 43.88 -3.24 -27.05
C PHE A 312 44.56 -3.28 -28.43
N THR A 313 45.06 -2.12 -28.86
CA THR A 313 45.94 -1.96 -30.04
C THR A 313 47.06 -0.99 -29.68
N ILE A 314 48.20 -1.09 -30.37
CA ILE A 314 49.36 -0.22 -30.14
C ILE A 314 49.00 1.24 -30.44
N GLU A 315 48.16 1.47 -31.45
CA GLU A 315 47.63 2.78 -31.83
C GLU A 315 46.73 3.35 -30.75
N ARG A 316 45.81 2.54 -30.20
CA ARG A 316 44.91 2.98 -29.12
C ARG A 316 45.67 3.30 -27.84
N ALA A 317 46.69 2.51 -27.52
CA ALA A 317 47.57 2.79 -26.40
C ALA A 317 48.33 4.12 -26.63
N ALA A 318 48.85 4.37 -27.84
CA ALA A 318 49.51 5.63 -28.19
C ALA A 318 48.55 6.84 -28.08
N ASP A 319 47.31 6.71 -28.53
CA ASP A 319 46.30 7.78 -28.42
C ASP A 319 45.96 8.11 -26.96
N GLU A 320 45.82 7.10 -26.11
CA GLU A 320 45.60 7.31 -24.66
C GLU A 320 46.82 7.94 -23.97
N LEU A 321 48.03 7.61 -24.41
CA LEU A 321 49.26 8.25 -23.91
C LEU A 321 49.38 9.70 -24.39
N ARG A 322 48.94 10.04 -25.61
CA ARG A 322 48.84 11.41 -26.12
C ARG A 322 47.85 12.25 -25.33
N LYS A 323 46.66 11.72 -25.03
CA LYS A 323 45.68 12.39 -24.16
C LYS A 323 46.24 12.70 -22.78
N ARG A 324 47.21 11.92 -22.30
CA ARG A 324 47.92 12.12 -21.03
C ARG A 324 49.14 13.04 -21.15
N ASN A 325 49.32 13.73 -22.29
CA ASN A 325 50.40 14.68 -22.57
C ASN A 325 51.82 14.09 -22.40
N ILE A 326 52.03 12.84 -22.81
CA ILE A 326 53.37 12.21 -22.82
C ILE A 326 54.13 12.70 -24.06
N THR A 327 55.46 12.83 -23.97
CA THR A 327 56.30 13.30 -25.07
C THR A 327 56.23 12.33 -26.27
N GLU A 328 56.12 12.89 -27.49
CA GLU A 328 56.05 12.07 -28.72
C GLU A 328 57.29 11.18 -28.90
N GLU A 329 58.44 11.58 -28.36
CA GLU A 329 59.68 10.77 -28.33
C GLU A 329 59.49 9.44 -27.58
N LEU A 330 58.79 9.45 -26.44
CA LEU A 330 58.52 8.24 -25.65
C LEU A 330 57.45 7.36 -26.30
N ILE A 331 56.48 7.98 -26.98
CA ILE A 331 55.46 7.25 -27.74
C ILE A 331 56.10 6.54 -28.95
N ALA A 332 57.04 7.21 -29.64
CA ALA A 332 57.80 6.61 -30.73
C ALA A 332 58.70 5.45 -30.24
N ALA A 333 59.39 5.63 -29.10
CA ALA A 333 60.20 4.57 -28.49
C ALA A 333 59.35 3.35 -28.06
N LEU A 334 58.15 3.59 -27.52
CA LEU A 334 57.20 2.53 -27.18
C LEU A 334 56.74 1.76 -28.43
N LYS A 335 56.39 2.46 -29.51
CA LYS A 335 55.98 1.83 -30.77
C LYS A 335 57.08 0.97 -31.36
N ALA A 336 58.29 1.53 -31.46
CA ALA A 336 59.46 0.79 -31.95
C ALA A 336 59.76 -0.45 -31.08
N GLY A 337 59.70 -0.33 -29.75
CA GLY A 337 59.91 -1.45 -28.84
C GLY A 337 58.83 -2.54 -28.95
N ALA A 338 57.56 -2.14 -29.10
CA ALA A 338 56.45 -3.07 -29.27
C ALA A 338 56.50 -3.80 -30.62
N GLU A 339 56.80 -3.09 -31.72
CA GLU A 339 56.95 -3.67 -33.06
C GLU A 339 58.13 -4.65 -33.14
N LYS A 340 59.29 -4.27 -32.57
CA LYS A 340 60.42 -5.20 -32.42
C LYS A 340 60.01 -6.45 -31.62
N CYS A 341 59.25 -6.30 -30.54
CA CYS A 341 58.81 -7.42 -29.69
C CYS A 341 57.85 -8.36 -30.39
N GLU A 342 56.90 -7.83 -31.16
CA GLU A 342 56.03 -8.64 -31.99
C GLU A 342 56.80 -9.35 -33.10
N PHE A 343 57.73 -8.65 -33.77
CA PHE A 343 58.56 -9.23 -34.83
C PHE A 343 59.34 -10.46 -34.34
N VAL A 344 60.01 -10.34 -33.19
CA VAL A 344 60.80 -11.45 -32.64
C VAL A 344 59.92 -12.58 -32.10
N ARG A 345 58.72 -12.29 -31.60
CA ARG A 345 57.75 -13.32 -31.18
C ARG A 345 57.26 -14.16 -32.37
N PHE A 346 57.04 -13.55 -33.52
CA PHE A 346 56.48 -14.21 -34.70
C PHE A 346 57.53 -14.77 -35.67
N ALA A 347 58.78 -14.31 -35.61
CA ALA A 347 59.91 -14.80 -36.41
C ALA A 347 61.04 -15.42 -35.55
N PRO A 348 60.85 -16.63 -34.99
CA PRO A 348 61.85 -17.28 -34.16
C PRO A 348 63.03 -17.78 -35.00
N GLY A 349 64.10 -16.99 -35.10
CA GLY A 349 65.33 -17.42 -35.79
C GLY A 349 66.38 -16.33 -36.04
N ALA A 350 66.12 -15.06 -35.73
CA ALA A 350 66.96 -13.97 -36.22
C ALA A 350 68.13 -13.55 -35.34
N GLU A 351 68.14 -13.74 -34.01
CA GLU A 351 69.16 -13.07 -33.17
C GLU A 351 69.76 -13.87 -32.00
N LYS A 352 71.05 -13.59 -31.75
CA LYS A 352 71.90 -14.15 -30.69
C LYS A 352 71.69 -13.40 -29.36
N SER A 353 72.09 -14.06 -28.27
CA SER A 353 71.95 -13.63 -26.86
C SER A 353 72.27 -12.16 -26.50
N ALA A 354 73.03 -11.42 -27.32
CA ALA A 354 73.30 -10.00 -27.09
C ALA A 354 72.06 -9.11 -27.35
N ALA A 355 71.23 -9.45 -28.34
CA ALA A 355 70.01 -8.69 -28.64
C ALA A 355 68.92 -8.88 -27.58
N MET A 356 68.93 -10.01 -26.84
CA MET A 356 68.00 -10.25 -25.72
C MET A 356 68.21 -9.25 -24.57
N GLN A 357 69.48 -8.95 -24.26
CA GLN A 357 69.84 -8.02 -23.19
C GLN A 357 69.49 -6.58 -23.58
N GLU A 358 69.85 -6.17 -24.80
CA GLU A 358 69.52 -4.83 -25.32
C GLU A 358 68.01 -4.60 -25.35
N MET A 359 67.23 -5.59 -25.77
CA MET A 359 65.77 -5.50 -25.84
C MET A 359 65.11 -5.50 -24.44
N TYR A 360 65.68 -6.23 -23.48
CA TYR A 360 65.23 -6.18 -22.09
C TYR A 360 65.43 -4.78 -21.51
N ASP A 361 66.61 -4.19 -21.74
CA ASP A 361 66.96 -2.86 -21.23
C ASP A 361 66.11 -1.77 -21.91
N GLU A 362 65.88 -1.84 -23.23
CA GLU A 362 64.96 -0.93 -23.96
C GLU A 362 63.54 -0.95 -23.38
N ILE A 363 62.94 -2.13 -23.20
CA ILE A 363 61.56 -2.27 -22.71
C ILE A 363 61.45 -1.88 -21.22
N ALA A 364 62.46 -2.23 -20.41
CA ALA A 364 62.51 -1.82 -19.01
C ALA A 364 62.60 -0.29 -18.88
N ASP A 365 63.43 0.35 -19.69
CA ASP A 365 63.58 1.81 -19.70
C ASP A 365 62.31 2.52 -20.17
N VAL A 366 61.62 1.98 -21.19
CA VAL A 366 60.32 2.52 -21.63
C VAL A 366 59.29 2.43 -20.50
N ILE A 367 59.17 1.29 -19.80
CA ILE A 367 58.23 1.13 -18.69
C ILE A 367 58.58 2.09 -17.53
N ILE A 368 59.86 2.24 -17.20
CA ILE A 368 60.33 3.12 -16.12
C ILE A 368 60.08 4.61 -16.46
N ASN A 369 60.36 5.02 -17.69
CA ASN A 369 60.20 6.40 -18.13
C ASN A 369 58.72 6.77 -18.32
N LEU A 370 57.88 5.83 -18.76
CA LEU A 370 56.42 6.01 -18.75
C LEU A 370 55.90 6.16 -17.32
N GLU A 371 56.38 5.35 -16.37
CA GLU A 371 55.96 5.43 -14.97
C GLU A 371 56.34 6.78 -14.34
N LYS A 372 57.58 7.26 -14.55
CA LYS A 372 58.04 8.56 -14.04
C LYS A 372 57.19 9.72 -14.56
N ASN A 373 56.87 9.72 -15.85
CA ASN A 373 56.07 10.78 -16.47
C ASN A 373 54.59 10.73 -16.06
N ILE A 374 54.03 9.52 -15.91
CA ILE A 374 52.65 9.34 -15.44
C ILE A 374 52.50 9.72 -13.95
N LEU A 375 53.52 9.49 -13.12
CA LEU A 375 53.53 9.87 -11.70
C LEU A 375 53.74 11.38 -11.49
N ASN A 376 54.69 12.01 -12.19
CA ASN A 376 55.00 13.43 -12.01
C ASN A 376 53.83 14.34 -12.39
N LYS A 377 53.04 13.98 -13.42
CA LYS A 377 51.89 14.78 -13.84
C LYS A 377 50.59 14.55 -13.05
N ARG A 378 50.59 13.62 -12.10
CA ARG A 378 49.44 13.39 -11.20
C ARG A 378 49.59 14.07 -9.84
N ASN A 379 50.83 14.49 -9.50
CA ASN A 379 51.17 15.22 -8.28
C ASN A 379 51.38 16.73 -8.52
N ALA A 380 51.38 17.16 -9.79
CA ALA A 380 51.24 18.55 -10.23
C ALA A 380 49.79 18.75 -10.69
#